data_AF-A0A8J3ISI8-F1
#
_entry.id   AF-A0A8J3ISI8-F1
#
_cell.length_a   1.000
_cell.length_b   1.000
_cell.length_c   1.000
_cell.angle_alpha   90.00
_cell.angle_beta   90.00
_cell.angle_gamma   90.00
#
_symmetry.space_group_name_H-M   'P 1'
#
loop_
_entity.id
_entity.type
_entity.pdbx_description
1 polymer ?
#
loop_
_entity_poly.entity_id
_entity_poly.type
_entity_poly.pdbx_seq_one_letter_code
_entity_poly.pdbx_strand_id
1 'polypeptide(L)'
;MEETTTSPSRLFTALAIGAGVGILCVALNVVITFLNAPIYQAVVNEGKAVTGNTYAVFGLACLGLFIQVLACFLTGFIVGKATIQRQLGFYAAVVTSAIVYLASFAVRYIPNYPGNLTSSTSVSAGMATGGIITVIVFLIIWGLVGGLIGLWGARISTRKHPAYAGQPHE
;
A
#
# COMPACT_ATOMS: atom_id res chain seq x y z
N MET A 1 -22.87 -1.97 -29.30
CA MET A 1 -22.67 -2.39 -27.90
C MET A 1 -21.52 -3.37 -27.94
N GLU A 2 -20.30 -2.86 -27.75
CA GLU A 2 -19.07 -3.63 -27.91
C GLU A 2 -18.74 -4.23 -26.54
N GLU A 3 -18.91 -5.54 -26.42
CA GLU A 3 -18.51 -6.33 -25.26
C GLU A 3 -16.99 -6.18 -25.10
N THR A 4 -16.57 -5.34 -24.16
CA THR A 4 -15.18 -5.14 -23.78
C THR A 4 -14.70 -6.36 -23.00
N THR A 5 -14.47 -7.46 -23.73
CA THR A 5 -13.74 -8.61 -23.23
C THR A 5 -12.32 -8.16 -22.90
N THR A 6 -12.09 -7.77 -21.65
CA THR A 6 -10.76 -7.60 -21.09
C THR A 6 -10.02 -8.91 -21.33
N SER A 7 -9.03 -8.92 -22.23
CA SER A 7 -8.30 -10.17 -22.48
C SER A 7 -7.67 -10.58 -21.15
N PRO A 8 -7.90 -11.82 -20.66
CA PRO A 8 -7.47 -12.25 -19.33
C PRO A 8 -5.96 -12.06 -19.11
N SER A 9 -5.18 -12.07 -20.19
CA SER A 9 -3.74 -11.76 -20.19
C SER A 9 -3.39 -10.35 -19.69
N ARG A 10 -4.19 -9.31 -20.00
CA ARG A 10 -3.89 -7.93 -19.58
C ARG A 10 -4.18 -7.71 -18.11
N LEU A 11 -5.24 -8.33 -17.60
CA LEU A 11 -5.57 -8.31 -16.18
C LEU A 11 -4.50 -9.03 -15.37
N PHE A 12 -4.08 -10.22 -15.81
CA PHE A 12 -3.00 -10.97 -15.15
C PHE A 12 -1.70 -10.16 -15.09
N THR A 13 -1.30 -9.53 -16.20
CA THR A 13 -0.10 -8.66 -16.23
C THR A 13 -0.23 -7.47 -15.28
N ALA A 14 -1.39 -6.81 -15.22
CA ALA A 14 -1.62 -5.70 -14.30
C ALA A 14 -1.51 -6.14 -12.83
N LEU A 15 -2.09 -7.29 -12.47
CA LEU A 15 -1.99 -7.85 -11.13
C LEU A 15 -0.56 -8.28 -10.80
N ALA A 16 0.16 -8.90 -11.74
CA ALA A 16 1.55 -9.30 -11.54
C ALA A 16 2.47 -8.09 -11.28
N ILE A 17 2.27 -6.99 -12.02
CA ILE A 17 3.01 -5.73 -11.79
C ILE A 17 2.67 -5.17 -10.40
N GLY A 18 1.39 -5.09 -10.05
CA GLY A 18 0.98 -4.62 -8.72
C GLY A 18 1.54 -5.48 -7.59
N ALA A 19 1.56 -6.80 -7.76
CA ALA A 19 2.17 -7.72 -6.81
C ALA A 19 3.67 -7.48 -6.66
N GLY A 20 4.40 -7.36 -7.78
CA GLY A 20 5.84 -7.09 -7.77
C GLY A 20 6.19 -5.77 -7.08
N VAL A 21 5.47 -4.69 -7.40
CA VAL A 21 5.70 -3.38 -6.77
C VAL A 21 5.32 -3.41 -5.28
N GLY A 22 4.23 -4.11 -4.93
CA GLY A 22 3.83 -4.30 -3.53
C GLY A 22 4.92 -4.98 -2.71
N ILE A 23 5.46 -6.10 -3.20
CA ILE A 23 6.55 -6.83 -2.52
C ILE A 23 7.80 -5.96 -2.37
N LEU A 24 8.18 -5.23 -3.43
CA LEU A 24 9.33 -4.32 -3.37
C LEU A 24 9.13 -3.21 -2.32
N CYS A 25 7.92 -2.64 -2.26
CA CYS A 25 7.57 -1.60 -1.30
C CYS A 25 7.61 -2.12 0.15
N VAL A 26 7.17 -3.36 0.38
CA VAL A 26 7.28 -4.03 1.68
C VAL A 26 8.75 -4.19 2.08
N ALA A 27 9.59 -4.71 1.18
CA ALA A 27 11.01 -4.90 1.45
C ALA A 27 11.69 -3.57 1.82
N LEU A 28 11.40 -2.50 1.08
CA LEU A 28 11.92 -1.16 1.38
C LEU A 28 11.48 -0.65 2.76
N ASN A 29 10.20 -0.77 3.11
CA ASN A 29 9.69 -0.34 4.41
C ASN A 29 10.33 -1.12 5.57
N VAL A 30 10.52 -2.43 5.40
CA VAL A 30 11.18 -3.28 6.40
C VAL A 30 12.64 -2.86 6.58
N VAL A 31 13.38 -2.65 5.50
CA VAL A 31 14.78 -2.18 5.55
C VAL A 31 14.89 -0.82 6.25
N ILE A 32 14.03 0.14 5.89
CA ILE A 32 14.01 1.47 6.54
C ILE A 32 13.75 1.33 8.03
N THR A 33 12.83 0.45 8.42
CA THR A 33 12.49 0.23 9.84
C THR A 33 13.68 -0.36 10.60
N PHE A 34 14.39 -1.34 10.02
CA PHE A 34 15.59 -1.91 10.63
C PHE A 34 16.75 -0.92 10.73
N LEU A 35 16.99 -0.12 9.70
CA LEU A 35 18.03 0.92 9.73
C LEU A 35 17.78 1.97 10.81
N ASN A 36 16.51 2.21 11.17
CA ASN A 36 16.11 3.16 12.19
C ASN A 36 15.75 2.51 13.54
N ALA A 37 16.00 1.20 13.71
CA ALA A 37 15.80 0.46 14.95
C ALA A 37 16.30 1.17 16.23
N PRO A 38 17.48 1.83 16.27
CA PRO A 38 17.92 2.52 17.48
C PRO A 38 16.99 3.68 17.90
N ILE A 39 16.36 4.36 16.95
CA ILE A 39 15.41 5.45 17.24
C ILE A 39 14.15 4.86 17.88
N TYR A 40 13.65 3.72 17.39
CA TYR A 40 12.52 3.02 17.99
C TYR A 40 12.83 2.53 19.41
N GLN A 41 14.04 2.02 19.66
CA GLN A 41 14.45 1.61 21.01
C GLN A 41 14.57 2.80 21.96
N ALA A 42 15.09 3.94 21.50
CA ALA A 42 15.18 5.15 22.31
C ALA A 42 13.79 5.62 22.79
N VAL A 43 12.78 5.61 21.90
CA VAL A 43 11.40 5.97 22.28
C VAL A 43 10.80 4.98 23.30
N VAL A 44 11.08 3.68 23.16
CA VAL A 44 10.63 2.68 24.14
C VAL A 44 11.24 2.94 25.52
N ASN A 45 12.53 3.31 25.56
CA ASN A 45 13.24 3.61 26.82
C ASN A 45 12.77 4.92 27.46
N GLU A 46 12.36 5.92 26.66
CA GLU A 46 11.81 7.20 27.11
C GLU A 46 10.34 7.11 27.57
N GLY A 47 9.66 6.00 27.25
CA GLY A 47 8.32 5.69 27.73
C GLY A 47 7.26 6.64 27.17
N LYS A 48 6.44 7.24 28.04
CA LYS A 48 5.33 8.12 27.65
C LYS A 48 5.74 9.58 27.41
N ALA A 49 7.01 9.92 27.62
CA ALA A 49 7.49 11.27 27.37
C ALA A 49 7.53 11.54 25.86
N VAL A 50 6.99 12.68 25.43
CA VAL A 50 7.12 13.13 24.04
C VAL A 50 8.48 13.82 23.92
N THR A 51 9.42 13.16 23.26
CA THR A 51 10.81 13.62 23.09
C THR A 51 11.10 13.88 21.60
N GLY A 52 12.32 14.38 21.31
CA GLY A 52 12.81 14.50 19.93
C GLY A 52 12.74 13.19 19.14
N ASN A 53 12.96 12.05 19.80
CA ASN A 53 12.90 10.74 19.17
C ASN A 53 11.46 10.34 18.81
N THR A 54 10.45 10.77 19.58
CA THR A 54 9.04 10.58 19.24
C THR A 54 8.69 11.27 17.92
N TYR A 55 9.16 12.51 17.71
CA TYR A 55 8.96 13.23 16.44
C TYR A 55 9.69 12.55 15.27
N ALA A 56 10.87 11.96 15.51
CA ALA A 56 11.61 11.22 14.49
C ALA A 56 10.84 9.95 14.05
N VAL A 57 10.27 9.18 14.98
CA VAL A 57 9.42 8.03 14.66
C VAL A 57 8.16 8.45 13.90
N PHE A 58 7.54 9.58 14.28
CA PHE A 58 6.42 10.13 13.53
C PHE A 58 6.83 10.53 12.10
N GLY A 59 7.97 11.19 11.93
CA GLY A 59 8.53 11.52 10.62
C GLY A 59 8.80 10.29 9.75
N LEU A 60 9.33 9.22 10.35
CA LEU A 60 9.51 7.92 9.68
C LEU A 60 8.17 7.32 9.22
N ALA A 61 7.12 7.42 10.04
CA ALA A 61 5.79 6.97 9.64
C ALA A 61 5.22 7.80 8.46
N CYS A 62 5.41 9.13 8.48
CA CYS A 62 5.04 9.99 7.35
C CYS A 62 5.82 9.65 6.08
N LEU A 63 7.12 9.37 6.19
CA LEU A 63 7.95 8.94 5.06
C LEU A 63 7.46 7.61 4.47
N GLY A 64 7.13 6.64 5.32
CA GLY A 64 6.55 5.36 4.89
C GLY A 64 5.23 5.55 4.14
N LEU A 65 4.33 6.40 4.65
CA LEU A 65 3.08 6.74 3.97
C LEU A 65 3.34 7.39 2.60
N PHE A 66 4.29 8.32 2.52
CA PHE A 66 4.65 8.98 1.28
C PHE A 66 5.19 7.99 0.23
N ILE A 67 6.08 7.08 0.63
CA ILE A 67 6.59 6.00 -0.24
C ILE A 67 5.46 5.11 -0.73
N GLN A 68 4.51 4.75 0.14
CA GLN A 68 3.37 3.92 -0.23
C GLN A 68 2.45 4.61 -1.26
N VAL A 69 2.15 5.89 -1.05
CA VAL A 69 1.38 6.71 -2.00
C VAL A 69 2.09 6.78 -3.35
N LEU A 70 3.40 7.03 -3.35
CA LEU A 70 4.21 7.05 -4.58
C LEU A 70 4.22 5.68 -5.28
N ALA A 71 4.35 4.58 -4.54
CA ALA A 71 4.32 3.23 -5.10
C ALA A 71 2.97 2.92 -5.76
N CYS A 72 1.85 3.31 -5.14
CA CYS A 72 0.51 3.16 -5.72
C CYS A 72 0.38 3.98 -7.02
N PHE A 73 0.89 5.22 -7.02
CA PHE A 73 0.90 6.08 -8.19
C PHE A 73 1.72 5.50 -9.34
N LEU A 74 2.95 5.04 -9.06
CA LEU A 74 3.85 4.45 -10.05
C LEU A 74 3.28 3.15 -10.62
N THR A 75 2.68 2.30 -9.78
CA THR A 75 2.00 1.08 -10.21
C THR A 75 0.90 1.41 -11.22
N GLY A 76 0.03 2.36 -10.87
CA GLY A 76 -1.02 2.83 -11.76
C GLY A 76 -0.48 3.44 -13.06
N PHE A 77 0.61 4.21 -12.99
CA PHE A 77 1.25 4.81 -14.15
C PHE A 77 1.83 3.77 -15.12
N ILE A 78 2.57 2.78 -14.59
CA ILE A 78 3.18 1.68 -15.36
C ILE A 78 2.09 0.83 -16.02
N VAL A 79 1.08 0.41 -15.24
CA VAL A 79 -0.03 -0.40 -15.77
C VAL A 79 -0.86 0.38 -16.78
N GLY A 80 -1.05 1.69 -16.58
CA GLY A 80 -1.70 2.57 -17.55
C GLY A 80 -0.98 2.63 -18.90
N LYS A 81 0.37 2.60 -18.91
CA LYS A 81 1.15 2.50 -20.15
C LYS A 81 1.02 1.12 -20.80
N ALA A 82 1.10 0.07 -19.99
CA ALA A 82 1.16 -1.31 -20.49
C ALA A 82 -0.18 -1.81 -21.06
N THR A 83 -1.30 -1.39 -20.47
CA THR A 83 -2.61 -1.98 -20.76
C THR A 83 -3.59 -1.05 -21.48
N ILE A 84 -3.26 0.25 -21.58
CA ILE A 84 -4.08 1.32 -22.18
C ILE A 84 -5.44 1.53 -21.48
N GLN A 85 -5.88 0.61 -20.61
CA GLN A 85 -7.12 0.67 -19.85
C GLN A 85 -6.90 1.29 -18.46
N ARG A 86 -7.55 2.42 -18.19
CA ARG A 86 -7.44 3.15 -16.91
C ARG A 86 -7.88 2.33 -15.70
N GLN A 87 -8.87 1.46 -15.87
CA GLN A 87 -9.40 0.61 -14.79
C GLN A 87 -8.40 -0.44 -14.29
N LEU A 88 -7.51 -0.96 -15.14
CA LEU A 88 -6.52 -1.94 -14.72
C LEU A 88 -5.47 -1.33 -13.77
N GLY A 89 -5.17 -0.04 -13.92
CA GLY A 89 -4.32 0.70 -12.99
C GLY A 89 -4.92 0.84 -11.59
N PHE A 90 -6.26 0.87 -11.47
CA PHE A 90 -6.94 0.83 -10.18
C PHE A 90 -6.73 -0.53 -9.50
N TYR A 91 -7.04 -1.63 -10.19
CA TYR A 91 -6.90 -2.98 -9.63
C TYR A 91 -5.46 -3.32 -9.22
N ALA A 92 -4.48 -2.95 -10.05
CA ALA A 92 -3.07 -3.17 -9.72
C ALA A 92 -2.65 -2.41 -8.45
N ALA A 93 -3.11 -1.17 -8.27
CA ALA A 93 -2.80 -0.38 -7.09
C ALA A 93 -3.57 -0.84 -5.84
N VAL A 94 -4.79 -1.38 -5.99
CA VAL A 94 -5.51 -2.07 -4.89
C VAL A 94 -4.72 -3.28 -4.41
N VAL A 95 -4.22 -4.11 -5.33
CA VAL A 95 -3.40 -5.28 -4.98
C VAL A 95 -2.10 -4.85 -4.29
N THR A 96 -1.47 -3.80 -4.79
CA THR A 96 -0.25 -3.21 -4.19
C THR A 96 -0.50 -2.78 -2.75
N SER A 97 -1.55 -2.00 -2.50
CA SER A 97 -1.86 -1.50 -1.15
C SER A 97 -2.33 -2.61 -0.22
N ALA A 98 -3.07 -3.61 -0.72
CA ALA A 98 -3.44 -4.79 0.05
C ALA A 98 -2.22 -5.58 0.53
N ILE A 99 -1.24 -5.82 -0.36
CA ILE A 99 0.02 -6.51 -0.01
C ILE A 99 0.79 -5.72 1.05
N VAL A 100 0.96 -4.40 0.85
CA VAL A 100 1.69 -3.55 1.79
C VAL A 100 1.01 -3.54 3.16
N TYR A 101 -0.32 -3.43 3.19
CA TYR A 101 -1.09 -3.45 4.43
C TYR A 101 -0.98 -4.79 5.17
N LEU A 102 -1.20 -5.90 4.46
CA LEU A 102 -1.11 -7.25 5.04
C LEU A 102 0.30 -7.57 5.55
N ALA A 103 1.34 -7.19 4.80
CA ALA A 103 2.71 -7.38 5.25
C ALA A 103 3.03 -6.51 6.47
N SER A 104 2.62 -5.24 6.47
CA SER A 104 2.81 -4.36 7.63
C SER A 104 2.08 -4.88 8.87
N PHE A 105 0.91 -5.49 8.69
CA PHE A 105 0.18 -6.16 9.75
C PHE A 105 0.93 -7.40 10.25
N ALA A 106 1.37 -8.28 9.35
CA ALA A 106 2.10 -9.52 9.69
C ALA A 106 3.41 -9.24 10.45
N VAL A 107 4.17 -8.24 10.00
CA VAL A 107 5.47 -7.89 10.58
C VAL A 107 5.35 -7.40 12.02
N ARG A 108 4.20 -6.82 12.42
CA ARG A 108 3.94 -6.40 13.83
C ARG A 108 3.81 -7.57 14.81
N TYR A 109 3.63 -8.80 14.31
CA TYR A 109 3.60 -10.01 15.12
C TYR A 109 4.97 -10.69 15.25
N ILE A 110 6.00 -10.20 14.54
CA ILE A 110 7.35 -10.74 14.64
C ILE A 110 7.97 -10.28 15.97
N PRO A 111 8.41 -11.22 16.83
CA PRO A 111 9.11 -10.87 18.07
C PRO A 111 10.35 -10.03 17.77
N ASN A 112 10.61 -9.01 18.59
CA ASN A 112 11.72 -8.06 18.44
C ASN A 112 11.68 -7.15 17.20
N TYR A 113 10.59 -7.13 16.42
CA TYR A 113 10.44 -6.14 15.36
C TYR A 113 10.19 -4.73 15.93
N PRO A 114 10.84 -3.66 15.43
CA PRO A 114 10.58 -2.31 15.88
C PRO A 114 9.11 -1.91 15.65
N GLY A 115 8.38 -1.60 16.74
CA GLY A 115 6.94 -1.32 16.67
C GLY A 115 6.04 -2.56 16.70
N ASN A 116 6.51 -3.68 17.26
CA ASN A 116 5.63 -4.83 17.55
C ASN A 116 4.48 -4.40 18.48
N LEU A 117 3.31 -5.03 18.29
CA LEU A 117 2.12 -4.85 19.14
C LEU A 117 1.81 -6.12 19.95
N THR A 118 2.79 -7.01 20.09
CA THR A 118 2.67 -8.30 20.79
C THR A 118 2.36 -8.04 22.26
N SER A 119 1.06 -7.88 22.53
CA SER A 119 0.52 -7.79 23.87
C SER A 119 0.46 -9.21 24.42
N SER A 120 1.07 -9.45 25.57
CA SER A 120 1.01 -10.72 26.31
C SER A 120 -0.37 -10.99 26.94
N THR A 121 -1.42 -10.36 26.42
CA THR A 121 -2.79 -10.43 26.91
C THR A 121 -3.50 -11.61 26.24
N SER A 122 -4.15 -12.46 27.03
CA SER A 122 -4.95 -13.58 26.55
C SER A 122 -6.04 -13.10 25.59
N VAL A 123 -6.05 -13.62 24.36
CA VAL A 123 -7.02 -13.24 23.33
C VAL A 123 -8.35 -13.93 23.59
N SER A 124 -9.42 -13.17 23.89
CA SER A 124 -10.78 -13.68 23.95
C SER A 124 -11.40 -13.76 22.55
N ALA A 125 -12.41 -14.62 22.36
CA ALA A 125 -13.10 -14.78 21.07
C ALA A 125 -13.68 -13.44 20.55
N GLY A 126 -14.18 -12.58 21.46
CA GLY A 126 -14.67 -11.24 21.09
C GLY A 126 -13.57 -10.31 20.57
N MET A 127 -12.36 -10.38 21.15
CA MET A 127 -11.21 -9.60 20.68
C MET A 127 -10.67 -10.11 19.34
N ALA A 128 -10.68 -11.43 19.13
CA ALA A 128 -10.28 -12.03 17.84
C ALA A 128 -11.21 -11.57 16.71
N THR A 129 -12.53 -11.65 16.91
CA THR A 129 -13.51 -11.21 15.91
C THR A 129 -13.43 -9.71 15.64
N GLY A 130 -13.29 -8.89 16.68
CA GLY A 130 -13.10 -7.44 16.53
C GLY A 130 -11.83 -7.09 15.75
N GLY A 131 -10.74 -7.82 16.00
CA GLY A 131 -9.48 -7.67 15.26
C GLY A 131 -9.63 -7.99 13.77
N ILE A 132 -10.28 -9.11 13.43
CA ILE A 132 -10.51 -9.51 12.03
C ILE A 132 -11.34 -8.47 11.30
N ILE A 133 -12.46 -8.00 11.89
CA ILE A 133 -13.31 -6.98 11.28
C ILE A 133 -12.50 -5.70 11.03
N THR A 134 -11.71 -5.27 12.02
CA THR A 134 -10.86 -4.08 11.90
C THR A 134 -9.87 -4.22 10.74
N VAL A 135 -9.19 -5.35 10.63
CA VAL A 135 -8.25 -5.64 9.54
C VAL A 135 -8.94 -5.58 8.18
N ILE A 136 -10.12 -6.18 8.04
CA ILE A 136 -10.89 -6.16 6.79
C ILE A 136 -11.29 -4.74 6.40
N VAL A 137 -11.84 -3.96 7.35
CA VAL A 137 -12.28 -2.58 7.09
C VAL A 137 -11.11 -1.71 6.64
N PHE A 138 -9.98 -1.78 7.35
CA PHE A 138 -8.79 -1.02 6.97
C PHE A 138 -8.17 -1.50 5.65
N LEU A 139 -8.21 -2.80 5.36
CA LEU A 139 -7.75 -3.33 4.07
C LEU A 139 -8.58 -2.77 2.93
N ILE A 140 -9.90 -2.67 3.08
CA ILE A 140 -10.79 -2.06 2.08
C ILE A 140 -10.46 -0.57 1.92
N ILE A 141 -10.34 0.18 3.01
CA ILE A 141 -10.04 1.62 2.97
C ILE A 141 -8.70 1.87 2.28
N TRP A 142 -7.62 1.22 2.71
CA TRP A 142 -6.29 1.36 2.11
C TRP A 142 -6.24 0.81 0.67
N GLY A 143 -7.00 -0.24 0.39
CA GLY A 143 -7.26 -0.76 -0.94
C GLY A 143 -7.80 0.32 -1.86
N LEU A 144 -8.92 0.94 -1.48
CA LEU A 144 -9.59 1.99 -2.25
C LEU A 144 -8.73 3.23 -2.42
N VAL A 145 -8.06 3.70 -1.35
CA VAL A 145 -7.15 4.84 -1.42
C VAL A 145 -6.01 4.56 -2.40
N GLY A 146 -5.35 3.40 -2.28
CA GLY A 146 -4.31 2.97 -3.21
C GLY A 146 -4.82 2.87 -4.64
N GLY A 147 -5.99 2.26 -4.83
CA GLY A 147 -6.68 2.16 -6.11
C GLY A 147 -6.95 3.52 -6.77
N LEU A 148 -7.48 4.49 -6.02
CA LEU A 148 -7.76 5.84 -6.52
C LEU A 148 -6.48 6.58 -6.94
N ILE A 149 -5.42 6.47 -6.13
CA ILE A 149 -4.11 7.03 -6.46
C ILE A 149 -3.52 6.36 -7.71
N GLY A 150 -3.66 5.04 -7.84
CA GLY A 150 -3.26 4.30 -9.03
C GLY A 150 -4.07 4.69 -10.27
N LEU A 151 -5.37 4.88 -10.14
CA LEU A 151 -6.23 5.37 -11.21
C LEU A 151 -5.79 6.77 -11.69
N TRP A 152 -5.39 7.64 -10.76
CA TRP A 152 -4.83 8.94 -11.08
C TRP A 152 -3.53 8.83 -11.88
N GLY A 153 -2.60 7.94 -11.46
CA GLY A 153 -1.39 7.62 -12.23
C GLY A 153 -1.67 7.07 -13.63
N ALA A 154 -2.63 6.15 -13.74
CA ALA A 154 -3.05 5.56 -15.01
C ALA A 154 -3.71 6.59 -15.94
N ARG A 155 -4.48 7.54 -15.39
CA ARG A 155 -5.07 8.65 -16.15
C ARG A 155 -4.01 9.55 -16.74
N ILE A 156 -3.00 9.94 -15.96
CA ILE A 156 -1.90 10.78 -16.46
C ILE A 156 -1.14 10.07 -17.59
N SER A 157 -0.89 8.77 -17.40
CA SER A 157 -0.19 7.92 -18.36
C SER A 157 -0.92 7.79 -19.71
N THR A 158 -2.23 7.61 -19.67
CA THR A 158 -3.07 7.37 -20.87
C THR A 158 -3.51 8.65 -21.59
N ARG A 159 -3.33 9.84 -21.01
CA ARG A 159 -3.75 11.14 -21.59
C ARG A 159 -3.14 11.43 -22.96
N LYS A 160 -1.96 10.90 -23.27
CA LYS A 160 -1.25 11.18 -24.53
C LYS A 160 -1.41 10.08 -25.58
N HIS A 161 -2.18 9.02 -25.30
CA HIS A 161 -2.32 7.90 -26.24
C HIS A 161 -3.31 8.25 -27.36
N PRO A 162 -3.01 7.98 -28.64
CA PRO A 162 -3.87 8.32 -29.78
C PRO A 162 -5.28 7.72 -29.70
N ALA A 163 -5.45 6.60 -28.97
CA ALA A 163 -6.75 6.00 -28.67
C ALA A 163 -7.69 6.90 -27.84
N TYR A 164 -7.16 7.92 -27.14
CA TYR A 164 -7.91 8.87 -26.31
C TYR A 164 -7.77 10.33 -26.75
N ALA A 165 -6.89 10.64 -27.70
CA ALA A 165 -6.67 12.00 -28.22
C ALA A 165 -7.79 12.47 -29.18
N GLY A 166 -8.69 11.57 -29.59
CA GLY A 166 -9.81 11.86 -30.50
C GLY A 166 -11.20 11.88 -29.85
N GLN A 167 -11.32 11.71 -28.53
CA GLN A 167 -12.62 11.81 -27.85
C GLN A 167 -12.80 13.24 -27.29
N PRO A 168 -13.88 13.95 -27.65
CA PRO A 168 -14.16 15.26 -27.07
C PRO A 168 -14.28 15.13 -25.55
N HIS A 169 -13.59 16.02 -24.84
CA HIS A 169 -13.69 16.15 -23.40
C HIS A 169 -15.09 16.67 -23.06
N GLU A 170 -15.99 15.78 -22.66
CA GLU A 170 -17.18 16.12 -21.87
C GLU A 170 -16.87 16.09 -20.37
#